data_AF-A0A7K2LSD6-F1
#
_entry.id   AF-A0A7K2LSD6-F1
#
_cell.length_a   1.000
_cell.length_b   1.000
_cell.length_c   1.000
_cell.angle_alpha   90.00
_cell.angle_beta   90.00
_cell.angle_gamma   90.00
#
_symmetry.space_group_name_H-M   'P 1'
#
loop_
_entity.id
_entity.type
_entity.pdbx_description
1 polymer ?
#
loop_
_entity_poly.entity_id
_entity_poly.type
_entity_poly.pdbx_seq_one_letter_code
_entity_poly.pdbx_strand_id
1 'polypeptide(L)'
;DATGVESLSTLRASAKRDAAGQATAVGRFGVGFAAVLAVTDEPAVVGRHGGVRWSLAEARGLAEETARHSPGLGDEIRRRDGHVPLLRLPFAAEGTAPDPYDTVVILPLRDTAAADLAERLLHAVDDALLLALPGLEEVVVEVGDDAEPRTLRRRTEDGLTVVTDTREGATRWRTADAHGPLTPDLLADRPVEERLRPQWSVTWAVPVDGDGAPARPRTSPVLHAPTPSDEPLGVPALLIASFPLDSTRRHTAPGPLTDFLVQRAADAYAALLADWRPVAEGVIGLVPGPLGKGELDGALRRAILDRLPRTSFLPPAATPRADDADEL
;
A
#
# COMPACT_ATOMS: atom_id res chain seq x y z
N ASP A 1 -11.33 -17.21 14.81
CA ASP A 1 -11.43 -15.89 15.47
C ASP A 1 -12.76 -15.25 15.08
N ALA A 2 -13.72 -15.16 16.02
CA ALA A 2 -15.05 -14.60 15.77
C ALA A 2 -15.01 -13.08 15.50
N THR A 3 -14.07 -12.36 16.12
CA THR A 3 -13.92 -10.90 15.96
C THR A 3 -13.40 -10.54 14.57
N GLY A 4 -12.50 -11.37 14.02
CA GLY A 4 -12.04 -11.27 12.63
C GLY A 4 -13.18 -11.49 11.62
N VAL A 5 -14.01 -12.51 11.84
CA VAL A 5 -15.19 -12.78 11.01
C VAL A 5 -16.20 -11.63 11.07
N GLU A 6 -16.48 -11.08 12.26
CA GLU A 6 -17.33 -9.90 12.41
C GLU A 6 -16.76 -8.69 11.65
N SER A 7 -15.44 -8.49 11.69
CA SER A 7 -14.78 -7.41 10.97
C SER A 7 -14.85 -7.55 9.45
N LEU A 8 -14.84 -8.79 8.93
CA LEU A 8 -15.01 -9.06 7.50
C LEU A 8 -16.48 -8.97 7.09
N SER A 9 -17.39 -9.34 7.98
CA SER A 9 -18.83 -9.43 7.70
C SER A 9 -19.59 -8.13 7.96
N THR A 10 -18.92 -7.12 8.53
CA THR A 10 -19.51 -5.83 8.81
C THR A 10 -18.66 -4.71 8.21
N LEU A 11 -19.29 -3.83 7.43
CA LEU A 11 -18.63 -2.58 7.06
C LEU A 11 -18.40 -1.79 8.36
N ARG A 12 -17.12 -1.53 8.67
CA ARG A 12 -16.63 -0.64 9.75
C ARG A 12 -16.44 -1.22 11.16
N ALA A 13 -16.60 -2.53 11.42
CA ALA A 13 -16.08 -3.09 12.68
C ALA A 13 -14.63 -3.55 12.49
N SER A 14 -13.74 -3.23 13.43
CA SER A 14 -12.35 -3.74 13.41
C SER A 14 -12.05 -4.45 14.72
N ALA A 15 -11.49 -5.66 14.61
CA ALA A 15 -10.91 -6.43 15.70
C ALA A 15 -9.54 -5.90 16.17
N LYS A 16 -8.86 -5.05 15.37
CA LYS A 16 -7.49 -4.58 15.63
C LYS A 16 -7.46 -3.34 16.54
N ARG A 17 -8.20 -3.40 17.65
CA ARG A 17 -8.39 -2.28 18.60
C ARG A 17 -7.22 -2.11 19.59
N ASP A 18 -6.49 -3.18 19.92
CA ASP A 18 -5.60 -3.15 21.11
C ASP A 18 -4.13 -3.59 20.89
N ALA A 19 -3.58 -3.49 19.68
CA ALA A 19 -2.13 -3.68 19.47
C ALA A 19 -1.38 -2.34 19.60
N ALA A 20 -1.55 -1.63 20.72
CA ALA A 20 -0.72 -0.49 21.07
C ALA A 20 0.68 -1.00 21.43
N GLY A 21 1.57 -1.10 20.43
CA GLY A 21 2.99 -1.41 20.63
C GLY A 21 3.60 -2.50 19.76
N GLN A 22 2.84 -3.17 18.88
CA GLN A 22 3.41 -4.19 17.97
C GLN A 22 2.89 -4.02 16.55
N ALA A 23 3.85 -3.87 15.63
CA ALA A 23 3.78 -3.87 14.17
C ALA A 23 2.66 -3.04 13.52
N THR A 24 3.07 -2.08 12.69
CA THR A 24 2.25 -1.28 11.78
C THR A 24 1.30 -2.14 10.94
N ALA A 25 0.11 -2.44 11.46
CA ALA A 25 -0.88 -3.23 10.76
C ALA A 25 -1.53 -2.42 9.63
N VAL A 26 -1.21 -2.77 8.39
CA VAL A 26 -1.55 -2.01 7.17
C VAL A 26 -3.06 -2.07 6.78
N GLY A 27 -3.88 -2.84 7.48
CA GLY A 27 -5.31 -3.01 7.14
C GLY A 27 -6.26 -1.98 7.76
N ARG A 28 -7.11 -1.36 6.93
CA ARG A 28 -8.23 -0.47 7.32
C ARG A 28 -9.59 -1.21 7.21
N PHE A 29 -10.21 -1.52 8.35
CA PHE A 29 -11.68 -1.72 8.54
C PHE A 29 -12.43 -2.80 7.73
N GLY A 30 -11.81 -3.92 7.32
CA GLY A 30 -12.52 -4.96 6.55
C GLY A 30 -12.96 -4.54 5.14
N VAL A 31 -12.88 -3.25 4.81
CA VAL A 31 -13.22 -2.65 3.52
C VAL A 31 -12.25 -3.10 2.41
N GLY A 32 -11.01 -3.40 2.78
CA GLY A 32 -10.04 -3.97 1.85
C GLY A 32 -10.47 -5.34 1.34
N PHE A 33 -11.13 -6.15 2.17
CA PHE A 33 -11.62 -7.46 1.76
C PHE A 33 -12.78 -7.35 0.76
N ALA A 34 -13.63 -6.33 0.87
CA ALA A 34 -14.72 -6.13 -0.09
C ALA A 34 -14.25 -5.93 -1.55
N ALA A 35 -12.99 -5.58 -1.77
CA ALA A 35 -12.41 -5.49 -3.12
C ALA A 35 -12.44 -6.84 -3.87
N VAL A 36 -12.46 -7.97 -3.16
CA VAL A 36 -12.53 -9.30 -3.79
C VAL A 36 -13.84 -9.53 -4.55
N LEU A 37 -14.90 -8.78 -4.22
CA LEU A 37 -16.20 -8.87 -4.90
C LEU A 37 -16.14 -8.42 -6.37
N ALA A 38 -15.06 -7.73 -6.76
CA ALA A 38 -14.81 -7.44 -8.16
C ALA A 38 -14.64 -8.72 -9.00
N VAL A 39 -14.11 -9.80 -8.41
CA VAL A 39 -13.76 -11.05 -9.12
C VAL A 39 -14.56 -12.28 -8.69
N THR A 40 -15.17 -12.28 -7.50
CA THR A 40 -15.93 -13.43 -7.00
C THR A 40 -17.25 -13.02 -6.33
N ASP A 41 -18.25 -13.90 -6.42
CA ASP A 41 -19.51 -13.78 -5.68
C ASP A 41 -19.55 -14.74 -4.47
N GLU A 42 -18.51 -15.56 -4.28
CA GLU A 42 -18.45 -16.62 -3.27
C GLU A 42 -17.09 -16.68 -2.55
N PRO A 43 -16.60 -15.57 -1.97
CA PRO A 43 -15.30 -15.58 -1.31
C PRO A 43 -15.32 -16.49 -0.07
N ALA A 44 -14.18 -17.12 0.22
CA ALA A 44 -13.97 -17.85 1.46
C ALA A 44 -12.60 -17.56 2.07
N VAL A 45 -12.51 -17.66 3.39
CA VAL A 45 -11.27 -17.56 4.18
C VAL A 45 -11.22 -18.74 5.12
N VAL A 46 -10.22 -19.61 4.95
CA VAL A 46 -9.98 -20.77 5.81
C VAL A 46 -8.67 -20.60 6.56
N GLY A 47 -8.66 -20.95 7.84
CA GLY A 47 -7.45 -21.01 8.66
C GLY A 47 -7.22 -22.42 9.21
N ARG A 48 -6.30 -22.55 10.17
CA ARG A 48 -5.98 -23.84 10.81
C ARG A 48 -7.14 -24.48 11.60
N HIS A 49 -8.06 -23.66 12.11
CA HIS A 49 -9.11 -24.10 13.05
C HIS A 49 -10.53 -23.81 12.55
N GLY A 50 -10.71 -23.74 11.22
CA GLY A 50 -12.00 -23.48 10.56
C GLY A 50 -11.95 -22.27 9.64
N GLY A 51 -13.09 -21.97 9.01
CA GLY A 51 -13.18 -20.88 8.05
C GLY A 51 -14.58 -20.28 7.94
N VAL A 52 -14.65 -19.19 7.19
CA VAL A 52 -15.87 -18.46 6.85
C VAL A 52 -15.97 -18.32 5.33
N ARG A 53 -17.18 -18.44 4.80
CA ARG A 53 -17.47 -18.21 3.38
C ARG A 53 -18.71 -17.36 3.22
N TRP A 54 -18.86 -16.77 2.04
CA TRP A 54 -20.06 -16.07 1.61
C TRP A 54 -20.52 -16.69 0.28
N SER A 55 -21.81 -16.65 0.00
CA SER A 55 -22.35 -16.99 -1.33
C SER A 55 -23.51 -16.06 -1.66
N LEU A 56 -23.44 -15.42 -2.82
CA LEU A 56 -24.50 -14.53 -3.29
C LEU A 56 -25.79 -15.31 -3.57
N ALA A 57 -25.67 -16.54 -4.08
CA ALA A 57 -26.81 -17.39 -4.37
C ALA A 57 -27.55 -17.80 -3.09
N GLU A 58 -26.82 -18.30 -2.08
CA GLU A 58 -27.40 -18.66 -0.78
C GLU A 58 -28.00 -17.44 -0.06
N ALA A 59 -27.31 -16.29 -0.10
CA ALA A 59 -27.81 -15.06 0.50
C ALA A 59 -29.12 -14.58 -0.15
N ARG A 60 -29.25 -14.69 -1.48
CA ARG A 60 -30.51 -14.38 -2.19
C ARG A 60 -31.62 -15.34 -1.80
N GLY A 61 -31.35 -16.65 -1.81
CA GLY A 61 -32.34 -17.68 -1.45
C GLY A 61 -32.90 -17.47 -0.04
N LEU A 62 -32.02 -17.21 0.94
CA LEU A 62 -32.43 -16.93 2.33
C LEU A 62 -33.19 -15.62 2.46
N ALA A 63 -32.80 -14.58 1.72
CA ALA A 63 -33.50 -13.29 1.73
C ALA A 63 -34.91 -13.44 1.13
N GLU A 64 -35.07 -14.14 0.01
CA GLU A 64 -36.36 -14.43 -0.61
C GLU A 64 -37.27 -15.29 0.28
N GLU A 65 -36.71 -16.31 0.93
CA GLU A 65 -37.42 -17.14 1.90
C GLU A 65 -37.93 -16.33 3.10
N THR A 66 -37.07 -15.48 3.64
CA THR A 66 -37.43 -14.61 4.77
C THR A 66 -38.47 -13.58 4.35
N ALA A 67 -38.38 -13.05 3.12
CA ALA A 67 -39.32 -12.08 2.57
C ALA A 67 -40.75 -12.63 2.43
N ARG A 68 -40.93 -13.96 2.25
CA ARG A 68 -42.27 -14.59 2.28
C ARG A 68 -43.03 -14.31 3.58
N HIS A 69 -42.31 -14.06 4.67
CA HIS A 69 -42.86 -13.82 6.00
C HIS A 69 -42.61 -12.40 6.51
N SER A 70 -42.05 -11.52 5.68
CA SER A 70 -41.71 -10.13 6.02
C SER A 70 -41.99 -9.20 4.83
N PRO A 71 -43.18 -8.60 4.75
CA PRO A 71 -43.58 -7.76 3.61
C PRO A 71 -42.61 -6.60 3.35
N GLY A 72 -42.12 -5.94 4.41
CA GLY A 72 -41.16 -4.84 4.29
C GLY A 72 -39.82 -5.27 3.69
N LEU A 73 -39.35 -6.49 3.98
CA LEU A 73 -38.14 -7.05 3.35
C LEU A 73 -38.40 -7.40 1.88
N GLY A 74 -39.58 -7.96 1.56
CA GLY A 74 -39.94 -8.27 0.17
C GLY A 74 -40.00 -7.03 -0.72
N ASP A 75 -40.57 -5.93 -0.22
CA ASP A 75 -40.60 -4.65 -0.93
C ASP A 75 -39.20 -4.04 -1.09
N GLU A 76 -38.33 -4.17 -0.08
CA GLU A 76 -36.92 -3.76 -0.14
C GLU A 76 -36.15 -4.52 -1.22
N ILE A 77 -36.26 -5.85 -1.24
CA ILE A 77 -35.55 -6.70 -2.22
C ILE A 77 -36.01 -6.36 -3.64
N ARG A 78 -37.32 -6.18 -3.85
CA ARG A 78 -37.86 -5.78 -5.16
C ARG A 78 -37.36 -4.39 -5.57
N ARG A 79 -37.33 -3.43 -4.64
CA ARG A 79 -36.80 -2.08 -4.90
C ARG A 79 -35.31 -2.09 -5.26
N ARG A 80 -34.56 -3.07 -4.75
CA ARG A 80 -33.13 -3.26 -5.04
C ARG A 80 -32.87 -4.26 -6.15
N ASP A 81 -33.87 -4.61 -6.97
CA ASP A 81 -33.71 -5.58 -8.08
C ASP A 81 -33.05 -6.90 -7.66
N GLY A 82 -33.35 -7.41 -6.46
CA GLY A 82 -32.76 -8.65 -5.95
C GLY A 82 -31.32 -8.54 -5.44
N HIS A 83 -30.78 -7.33 -5.30
CA HIS A 83 -29.46 -7.11 -4.70
C HIS A 83 -29.48 -7.26 -3.19
N VAL A 84 -28.65 -8.19 -2.70
CA VAL A 84 -28.40 -8.43 -1.27
C VAL A 84 -26.96 -8.06 -0.91
N PRO A 85 -26.71 -7.56 0.31
CA PRO A 85 -25.35 -7.22 0.74
C PRO A 85 -24.54 -8.49 1.06
N LEU A 86 -23.87 -9.05 0.05
CA LEU A 86 -23.16 -10.34 0.10
C LEU A 86 -22.36 -10.58 1.38
N LEU A 87 -21.48 -9.65 1.76
CA LEU A 87 -20.60 -9.83 2.92
C LEU A 87 -21.32 -9.77 4.28
N ARG A 88 -22.62 -9.45 4.33
CA ARG A 88 -23.38 -9.35 5.59
C ARG A 88 -23.88 -10.69 6.11
N LEU A 89 -23.80 -11.76 5.32
CA LEU A 89 -24.28 -13.08 5.71
C LEU A 89 -23.16 -14.13 5.58
N PRO A 90 -22.32 -14.28 6.61
CA PRO A 90 -21.28 -15.29 6.64
C PRO A 90 -21.86 -16.69 6.93
N PHE A 91 -21.29 -17.70 6.28
CA PHE A 91 -21.53 -19.11 6.54
C PHE A 91 -20.23 -19.78 7.02
N ALA A 92 -20.35 -20.91 7.72
CA ALA A 92 -19.18 -21.73 8.01
C ALA A 92 -18.58 -22.27 6.69
N ALA A 93 -17.27 -22.11 6.53
CA ALA A 93 -16.54 -22.78 5.46
C ALA A 93 -16.02 -24.13 5.94
N GLU A 94 -16.08 -25.13 5.07
CA GLU A 94 -15.45 -26.42 5.31
C GLU A 94 -13.97 -26.38 4.94
N GLY A 95 -13.19 -27.28 5.53
CA GLY A 95 -11.76 -27.41 5.28
C GLY A 95 -10.88 -26.55 6.19
N THR A 96 -9.58 -26.70 5.99
CA THR A 96 -8.51 -26.01 6.72
C THR A 96 -7.47 -25.52 5.72
N ALA A 97 -6.73 -24.48 6.09
CA ALA A 97 -5.57 -24.06 5.31
C ALA A 97 -4.58 -25.25 5.17
N PRO A 98 -4.13 -25.58 3.95
CA PRO A 98 -3.10 -26.59 3.74
C PRO A 98 -1.77 -26.12 4.31
N ASP A 99 -0.98 -27.04 4.88
CA ASP A 99 0.39 -26.72 5.26
C ASP A 99 1.21 -26.32 4.03
N PRO A 100 2.11 -25.32 4.15
CA PRO A 100 2.54 -24.64 5.38
C PRO A 100 1.69 -23.43 5.79
N TYR A 101 0.60 -23.12 5.09
CA TYR A 101 -0.13 -21.86 5.25
C TYR A 101 -1.01 -21.81 6.51
N ASP A 102 -0.97 -20.68 7.23
CA ASP A 102 -1.86 -20.41 8.36
C ASP A 102 -3.27 -19.98 7.94
N THR A 103 -3.39 -19.38 6.75
CA THR A 103 -4.61 -18.77 6.23
C THR A 103 -4.61 -18.86 4.71
N VAL A 104 -5.75 -19.23 4.13
CA VAL A 104 -5.99 -19.23 2.68
C VAL A 104 -7.25 -18.44 2.38
N VAL A 105 -7.16 -17.59 1.35
CA VAL A 105 -8.30 -16.88 0.77
C VAL A 105 -8.63 -17.56 -0.56
N ILE A 106 -9.86 -18.02 -0.70
CA ILE A 106 -10.34 -18.76 -1.87
C ILE A 106 -11.35 -17.89 -2.59
N LEU A 107 -11.12 -17.62 -3.88
CA LEU A 107 -11.94 -16.74 -4.71
C LEU A 107 -12.35 -17.47 -6.00
N PRO A 108 -13.46 -18.23 -6.01
CA PRO A 108 -14.00 -18.78 -7.24
C PRO A 108 -14.33 -17.64 -8.22
N LEU A 109 -13.62 -17.58 -9.36
CA LEU A 109 -13.75 -16.47 -10.28
C LEU A 109 -15.10 -16.55 -11.00
N ARG A 110 -15.88 -15.46 -10.94
CA ARG A 110 -17.27 -15.43 -11.38
C ARG A 110 -17.45 -15.71 -12.88
N ASP A 111 -16.55 -15.18 -13.69
CA ASP A 111 -16.64 -15.17 -15.14
C ASP A 111 -15.26 -14.93 -15.77
N THR A 112 -15.16 -15.03 -17.11
CA THR A 112 -13.92 -14.78 -17.86
C THR A 112 -13.35 -13.39 -17.62
N ALA A 113 -14.20 -12.36 -17.48
CA ALA A 113 -13.71 -10.99 -17.27
C ALA A 113 -13.07 -10.83 -15.87
N ALA A 114 -13.62 -11.52 -14.86
CA ALA A 114 -13.03 -11.62 -13.53
C ALA A 114 -11.69 -12.38 -13.56
N ALA A 115 -11.59 -13.46 -14.35
CA ALA A 115 -10.35 -14.18 -14.54
C ALA A 115 -9.26 -13.31 -15.19
N ASP A 116 -9.58 -12.65 -16.31
CA ASP A 116 -8.66 -11.75 -16.99
C ASP A 116 -8.22 -10.58 -16.08
N LEU A 117 -9.12 -10.08 -15.23
CA LEU A 117 -8.80 -9.04 -14.25
C LEU A 117 -7.82 -9.55 -13.18
N ALA A 118 -8.08 -10.73 -12.61
CA ALA A 118 -7.20 -11.32 -11.60
C ALA A 118 -5.79 -11.56 -12.16
N GLU A 119 -5.69 -12.15 -13.35
CA GLU A 119 -4.41 -12.41 -14.02
C GLU A 119 -3.64 -11.11 -14.29
N ARG A 120 -4.30 -10.07 -14.82
CA ARG A 120 -3.66 -8.75 -15.02
C ARG A 120 -3.14 -8.15 -13.72
N LEU A 121 -3.90 -8.26 -12.62
CA LEU A 121 -3.50 -7.74 -11.32
C LEU A 121 -2.30 -8.51 -10.73
N LEU A 122 -2.27 -9.83 -10.88
CA LEU A 122 -1.14 -10.67 -10.48
C LEU A 122 0.13 -10.31 -11.27
N HIS A 123 0.01 -10.05 -12.57
CA HIS A 123 1.13 -9.61 -13.39
C HIS A 123 1.60 -8.19 -13.08
N ALA A 124 0.73 -7.33 -12.54
CA ALA A 124 1.06 -5.95 -12.19
C ALA A 124 1.79 -5.80 -10.84
N VAL A 125 1.96 -6.88 -10.07
CA VAL A 125 2.74 -6.86 -8.82
C VAL A 125 4.19 -6.44 -9.10
N ASP A 126 4.66 -5.44 -8.36
CA ASP A 126 6.01 -4.85 -8.46
C ASP A 126 6.66 -4.66 -7.07
N ASP A 127 7.89 -4.15 -7.07
CA ASP A 127 8.70 -3.89 -5.87
C ASP A 127 7.98 -3.00 -4.83
N ALA A 128 7.06 -2.12 -5.26
CA ALA A 128 6.38 -1.19 -4.36
C ALA A 128 5.57 -1.94 -3.29
N LEU A 129 5.03 -3.12 -3.60
CA LEU A 129 4.28 -3.93 -2.63
C LEU A 129 5.16 -4.33 -1.44
N LEU A 130 6.37 -4.82 -1.70
CA LEU A 130 7.32 -5.25 -0.67
C LEU A 130 7.95 -4.07 0.07
N LEU A 131 8.07 -2.91 -0.57
CA LEU A 131 8.50 -1.66 0.08
C LEU A 131 7.41 -1.07 0.98
N ALA A 132 6.13 -1.19 0.57
CA ALA A 132 5.00 -0.63 1.31
C ALA A 132 4.58 -1.48 2.51
N LEU A 133 4.92 -2.77 2.49
CA LEU A 133 4.55 -3.75 3.52
C LEU A 133 5.81 -4.26 4.24
N PRO A 134 6.32 -3.55 5.27
CA PRO A 134 7.53 -3.97 5.99
C PRO A 134 7.39 -5.36 6.65
N GLY A 135 6.18 -5.84 6.90
CA GLY A 135 5.95 -7.21 7.41
C GLY A 135 5.89 -8.31 6.34
N LEU A 136 5.96 -7.96 5.05
CA LEU A 136 5.92 -8.91 3.93
C LEU A 136 7.32 -9.08 3.35
N GLU A 137 7.87 -10.29 3.45
CA GLU A 137 9.23 -10.59 2.98
C GLU A 137 9.26 -11.25 1.60
N GLU A 138 8.23 -12.01 1.24
CA GLU A 138 8.18 -12.79 0.01
C GLU A 138 6.76 -12.84 -0.55
N VAL A 139 6.66 -12.80 -1.87
CA VAL A 139 5.43 -13.01 -2.64
C VAL A 139 5.75 -13.99 -3.75
N VAL A 140 5.01 -15.10 -3.78
CA VAL A 140 5.05 -16.09 -4.86
C VAL A 140 3.76 -15.98 -5.66
N VAL A 141 3.89 -15.85 -6.98
CA VAL A 141 2.79 -15.72 -7.93
C VAL A 141 2.84 -16.90 -8.90
N GLU A 142 1.80 -17.73 -8.84
CA GLU A 142 1.61 -18.90 -9.69
C GLU A 142 0.36 -18.65 -10.54
N VAL A 143 0.50 -18.71 -11.87
CA VAL A 143 -0.59 -18.46 -12.82
C VAL A 143 -0.63 -19.61 -13.84
N GLY A 144 -1.68 -20.41 -13.76
CA GLY A 144 -1.79 -21.65 -14.54
C GLY A 144 -0.93 -22.79 -13.97
N ASP A 145 -1.19 -24.01 -14.43
CA ASP A 145 -0.62 -25.23 -13.84
C ASP A 145 0.82 -25.53 -14.32
N ASP A 146 1.22 -25.00 -15.48
CA ASP A 146 2.49 -25.34 -16.15
C ASP A 146 3.54 -24.20 -16.13
N ALA A 147 3.22 -23.06 -15.52
CA ALA A 147 4.13 -21.92 -15.47
C ALA A 147 5.05 -21.98 -14.25
N GLU A 148 6.33 -21.66 -14.45
CA GLU A 148 7.27 -21.49 -13.34
C GLU A 148 6.81 -20.35 -12.41
N PRO A 149 6.80 -20.55 -11.09
CA PRO A 149 6.40 -19.51 -10.14
C PRO A 149 7.26 -18.25 -10.24
N ARG A 150 6.62 -17.07 -10.24
CA ARG A 150 7.31 -15.80 -10.11
C ARG A 150 7.45 -15.47 -8.62
N THR A 151 8.69 -15.28 -8.15
CA THR A 151 8.97 -14.96 -6.75
C THR A 151 9.58 -13.57 -6.63
N LEU A 152 8.96 -12.72 -5.82
CA LEU A 152 9.52 -11.46 -5.36
C LEU A 152 9.93 -11.61 -3.90
N ARG A 153 11.17 -11.25 -3.56
CA ARG A 153 11.69 -11.36 -2.20
C ARG A 153 12.44 -10.10 -1.78
N ARG A 154 12.15 -9.62 -0.58
CA ARG A 154 12.84 -8.49 0.04
C ARG A 154 13.88 -8.98 1.04
N ARG A 155 15.05 -8.36 1.03
CA ARG A 155 16.09 -8.50 2.06
C ARG A 155 16.81 -7.17 2.27
N THR A 156 17.63 -7.10 3.31
CA THR A 156 18.53 -5.96 3.55
C THR A 156 19.96 -6.40 3.24
N GLU A 157 20.70 -5.59 2.50
CA GLU A 157 22.11 -5.85 2.12
C GLU A 157 22.83 -4.50 2.06
N ASP A 158 23.96 -4.36 2.77
CA ASP A 158 24.79 -3.15 2.82
C ASP A 158 24.04 -1.83 3.11
N GLY A 159 23.02 -1.90 3.99
CA GLY A 159 22.19 -0.76 4.34
C GLY A 159 21.17 -0.36 3.27
N LEU A 160 21.04 -1.14 2.19
CA LEU A 160 20.04 -0.98 1.15
C LEU A 160 18.94 -2.04 1.30
N THR A 161 17.73 -1.69 0.86
CA THR A 161 16.65 -2.68 0.68
C THR A 161 16.78 -3.31 -0.70
N VAL A 162 16.94 -4.62 -0.78
CA VAL A 162 17.07 -5.35 -2.05
C VAL A 162 15.80 -6.14 -2.30
N VAL A 163 15.16 -5.89 -3.44
CA VAL A 163 14.03 -6.67 -3.94
C VAL A 163 14.52 -7.51 -5.11
N THR A 164 14.47 -8.82 -4.99
CA THR A 164 14.76 -9.75 -6.08
C THR A 164 13.45 -10.25 -6.67
N ASP A 165 13.29 -10.10 -7.97
CA ASP A 165 12.19 -10.66 -8.76
C ASP A 165 12.77 -11.67 -9.76
N THR A 166 12.25 -12.91 -9.76
CA THR A 166 12.71 -13.94 -10.72
C THR A 166 12.47 -13.55 -12.17
N ARG A 167 11.55 -12.62 -12.43
CA ARG A 167 11.28 -12.06 -13.77
C ARG A 167 12.17 -10.87 -14.12
N GLU A 168 12.31 -9.91 -13.20
CA GLU A 168 12.87 -8.58 -13.48
C GLU A 168 14.27 -8.34 -12.91
N GLY A 169 14.83 -9.34 -12.23
CA GLY A 169 16.14 -9.29 -11.58
C GLY A 169 16.10 -8.64 -10.19
N ALA A 170 17.28 -8.26 -9.67
CA ALA A 170 17.41 -7.60 -8.38
C ALA A 170 17.45 -6.08 -8.52
N THR A 171 16.59 -5.38 -7.78
CA THR A 171 16.62 -3.93 -7.61
C THR A 171 17.12 -3.59 -6.21
N ARG A 172 18.15 -2.73 -6.11
CA ARG A 172 18.62 -2.19 -4.83
C ARG A 172 18.00 -0.83 -4.59
N TRP A 173 17.43 -0.62 -3.41
CA TRP A 173 16.69 0.57 -3.04
C TRP A 173 17.37 1.25 -1.87
N ARG A 174 17.68 2.54 -2.03
CA ARG A 174 17.98 3.42 -0.92
C ARG A 174 16.68 4.00 -0.40
N THR A 175 16.44 3.85 0.90
CA THR A 175 15.23 4.37 1.55
C THR A 175 15.56 5.46 2.56
N ALA A 176 14.62 6.38 2.75
CA ALA A 176 14.61 7.31 3.87
C ALA A 176 13.24 7.24 4.53
N ASP A 177 13.24 6.86 5.79
CA ASP A 177 12.05 6.57 6.57
C ASP A 177 11.88 7.61 7.68
N ALA A 178 10.67 8.13 7.83
CA ALA A 178 10.28 9.02 8.91
C ALA A 178 8.90 8.64 9.42
N HIS A 179 8.72 8.61 10.73
CA HIS A 179 7.45 8.28 11.36
C HIS A 179 7.31 9.00 12.69
N GLY A 180 6.09 9.07 13.20
CA GLY A 180 5.86 9.68 14.50
C GLY A 180 4.38 9.70 14.90
N PRO A 181 4.09 10.22 16.10
CA PRO A 181 2.72 10.43 16.53
C PRO A 181 2.07 11.61 15.79
N LEU A 182 0.74 11.55 15.64
CA LEU A 182 -0.11 12.64 15.19
C LEU A 182 -0.78 13.29 16.40
N THR A 183 -0.89 14.62 16.37
CA THR A 183 -1.64 15.36 17.38
C THR A 183 -3.15 15.35 17.04
N PRO A 184 -4.04 15.41 18.04
CA PRO A 184 -5.49 15.35 17.80
C PRO A 184 -6.03 16.46 16.88
N ASP A 185 -5.43 17.64 16.89
CA ASP A 185 -5.79 18.78 16.04
C ASP A 185 -5.59 18.47 14.54
N LEU A 186 -4.54 17.74 14.17
CA LEU A 186 -4.32 17.28 12.79
C LEU A 186 -5.39 16.28 12.33
N LEU A 187 -6.10 15.64 13.26
CA LEU A 187 -7.10 14.62 12.99
C LEU A 187 -8.55 15.11 13.20
N ALA A 188 -8.75 16.39 13.50
CA ALA A 188 -10.05 16.93 13.88
C ALA A 188 -11.15 16.66 12.84
N ASP A 189 -10.81 16.80 11.55
CA ASP A 189 -11.73 16.59 10.42
C ASP A 189 -11.72 15.15 9.90
N ARG A 190 -11.04 14.22 10.60
CA ARG A 190 -10.90 12.83 10.15
C ARG A 190 -11.98 11.92 10.77
N PRO A 191 -12.41 10.87 10.04
CA PRO A 191 -13.29 9.84 10.58
C PRO A 191 -12.77 9.28 11.91
N VAL A 192 -13.68 8.86 12.79
CA VAL A 192 -13.34 8.32 14.13
C VAL A 192 -12.33 7.18 14.00
N GLU A 193 -12.51 6.36 12.99
CA GLU A 193 -11.66 5.27 12.57
C GLU A 193 -10.18 5.65 12.42
N GLU A 194 -9.90 6.82 11.84
CA GLU A 194 -8.53 7.30 11.63
C GLU A 194 -7.97 7.94 12.90
N ARG A 195 -8.82 8.59 13.71
CA ARG A 195 -8.44 9.17 15.00
C ARG A 195 -7.94 8.13 16.01
N LEU A 196 -8.37 6.88 15.88
CA LEU A 196 -7.93 5.77 16.74
C LEU A 196 -6.52 5.26 16.43
N ARG A 197 -5.86 5.76 15.36
CA ARG A 197 -4.48 5.43 15.02
C ARG A 197 -3.66 6.69 14.74
N PRO A 198 -3.31 7.46 15.77
CA PRO A 198 -2.64 8.76 15.63
C PRO A 198 -1.14 8.57 15.38
N GLN A 199 -0.80 7.90 14.28
CA GLN A 199 0.58 7.71 13.84
C GLN A 199 0.68 8.01 12.35
N TRP A 200 1.82 8.55 11.94
CA TRP A 200 2.15 8.79 10.55
C TRP A 200 3.45 8.09 10.16
N SER A 201 3.59 7.81 8.87
CA SER A 201 4.82 7.31 8.27
C SER A 201 5.00 7.89 6.87
N VAL A 202 6.26 8.08 6.50
CA VAL A 202 6.73 8.45 5.18
C VAL A 202 7.98 7.62 4.87
N THR A 203 8.00 7.02 3.71
CA THR A 203 9.15 6.33 3.14
C THR A 203 9.38 6.87 1.74
N TRP A 204 10.54 7.45 1.49
CA TRP A 204 11.06 7.65 0.15
C TRP A 204 11.92 6.47 -0.24
N ALA A 205 11.78 5.99 -1.47
CA ALA A 205 12.62 4.93 -2.01
C ALA A 205 13.12 5.29 -3.41
N VAL A 206 14.43 5.17 -3.61
CA VAL A 206 15.09 5.43 -4.89
C VAL A 206 15.94 4.22 -5.25
N PRO A 207 15.76 3.62 -6.44
CA PRO A 207 16.59 2.52 -6.86
C PRO A 207 18.00 3.03 -7.16
N VAL A 208 19.01 2.19 -6.96
CA VAL A 208 20.41 2.51 -7.25
C VAL A 208 20.98 1.50 -8.24
N ASP A 209 21.85 1.97 -9.13
CA ASP A 209 22.58 1.11 -10.06
C ASP A 209 23.82 0.47 -9.41
N GLY A 210 24.64 -0.22 -10.22
CA GLY A 210 25.84 -0.90 -9.75
C GLY A 210 26.91 0.02 -9.18
N ASP A 211 26.91 1.30 -9.55
CA ASP A 211 27.85 2.32 -9.08
C ASP A 211 27.28 3.13 -7.90
N GLY A 212 26.06 2.80 -7.45
CA GLY A 212 25.36 3.51 -6.37
C GLY A 212 24.74 4.85 -6.81
N ALA A 213 24.68 5.13 -8.12
CA ALA A 213 23.99 6.30 -8.63
C ALA A 213 22.46 6.07 -8.64
N PRO A 214 21.66 7.14 -8.46
CA PRO A 214 20.21 7.01 -8.51
C PRO A 214 19.72 6.56 -9.89
N ALA A 215 18.84 5.57 -9.91
CA ALA A 215 18.11 5.13 -11.08
C ALA A 215 16.64 5.57 -11.00
N ARG A 216 15.91 5.46 -12.11
CA ARG A 216 14.48 5.78 -12.15
C ARG A 216 13.65 4.59 -11.62
N PRO A 217 12.71 4.80 -10.68
CA PRO A 217 11.77 3.76 -10.27
C PRO A 217 10.97 3.21 -11.47
N ARG A 218 10.85 1.88 -11.55
CA ARG A 218 9.95 1.19 -12.50
C ARG A 218 8.49 1.15 -12.01
N THR A 219 8.26 1.49 -10.75
CA THR A 219 6.95 1.51 -10.11
C THR A 219 6.09 2.65 -10.65
N SER A 220 4.76 2.54 -10.45
CA SER A 220 3.83 3.59 -10.86
C SER A 220 4.16 4.92 -10.16
N PRO A 221 4.35 6.04 -10.90
CA PRO A 221 4.77 7.33 -10.36
C PRO A 221 3.57 8.07 -9.76
N VAL A 222 2.99 7.48 -8.72
CA VAL A 222 1.86 8.01 -7.95
C VAL A 222 2.20 7.94 -6.47
N LEU A 223 1.41 8.60 -5.62
CA LEU A 223 1.48 8.38 -4.18
C LEU A 223 1.00 6.96 -3.85
N HIS A 224 1.75 6.24 -3.01
CA HIS A 224 1.35 4.96 -2.43
C HIS A 224 0.91 5.17 -0.97
N ALA A 225 -0.36 4.90 -0.67
CA ALA A 225 -0.94 5.18 0.66
C ALA A 225 -1.81 4.03 1.23
N PRO A 226 -1.30 2.80 1.38
CA PRO A 226 0.00 2.26 0.96
C PRO A 226 -0.07 1.54 -0.40
N THR A 227 -1.27 1.38 -0.95
CA THR A 227 -1.50 0.96 -2.33
C THR A 227 -1.38 2.17 -3.27
N PRO A 228 -1.12 1.96 -4.57
CA PRO A 228 -1.13 3.04 -5.55
C PRO A 228 -2.45 3.81 -5.51
N SER A 229 -2.36 5.14 -5.50
CA SER A 229 -3.50 6.07 -5.65
C SER A 229 -3.51 6.67 -7.07
N ASP A 230 -4.49 7.53 -7.35
CA ASP A 230 -4.56 8.29 -8.61
C ASP A 230 -3.87 9.67 -8.49
N GLU A 231 -3.06 9.89 -7.45
CA GLU A 231 -2.30 11.13 -7.23
C GLU A 231 -0.95 11.06 -7.95
N PRO A 232 -0.79 11.73 -9.11
CA PRO A 232 0.44 11.64 -9.90
C PRO A 232 1.58 12.35 -9.18
N LEU A 233 2.74 11.68 -9.11
CA LEU A 233 3.99 12.24 -8.62
C LEU A 233 5.00 12.38 -9.75
N GLY A 234 5.79 13.43 -9.71
CA GLY A 234 6.94 13.59 -10.57
C GLY A 234 8.23 13.91 -9.82
N VAL A 235 8.20 13.91 -8.50
CA VAL A 235 9.44 13.75 -7.70
C VAL A 235 10.08 12.42 -8.14
N PRO A 236 11.39 12.38 -8.42
CA PRO A 236 12.07 11.22 -9.02
C PRO A 236 12.37 10.11 -8.00
N ALA A 237 11.36 9.73 -7.22
CA ALA A 237 11.43 8.72 -6.16
C ALA A 237 10.04 8.13 -5.91
N LEU A 238 10.00 6.90 -5.41
CA LEU A 238 8.77 6.30 -4.91
C LEU A 238 8.44 6.90 -3.54
N LEU A 239 7.21 7.40 -3.37
CA LEU A 239 6.68 7.88 -2.09
C LEU A 239 5.64 6.91 -1.56
N ILE A 240 5.91 6.35 -0.37
CA ILE A 240 4.96 5.55 0.39
C ILE A 240 4.68 6.30 1.67
N ALA A 241 3.45 6.77 1.87
CA ALA A 241 3.15 7.63 3.00
C ALA A 241 1.70 7.51 3.46
N SER A 242 1.47 7.77 4.76
CA SER A 242 0.17 7.69 5.40
C SER A 242 -0.75 8.88 5.09
N PHE A 243 -0.71 9.42 3.87
CA PHE A 243 -1.59 10.52 3.47
C PHE A 243 -3.06 10.13 3.66
N PRO A 244 -3.89 11.05 4.18
CA PRO A 244 -5.32 10.81 4.27
C PRO A 244 -5.88 10.75 2.86
N LEU A 245 -6.63 9.69 2.56
CA LEU A 245 -7.34 9.59 1.30
C LEU A 245 -8.79 10.02 1.47
N ASP A 246 -9.41 10.44 0.37
CA ASP A 246 -10.83 10.72 0.27
C ASP A 246 -11.68 9.42 0.37
N SER A 247 -13.00 9.55 0.27
CA SER A 247 -13.91 8.40 0.34
C SER A 247 -13.74 7.42 -0.82
N THR A 248 -13.23 7.87 -1.97
CA THR A 248 -12.95 7.02 -3.13
C THR A 248 -11.64 6.26 -2.98
N ARG A 249 -10.78 6.71 -2.05
CA ARG A 249 -9.40 6.22 -1.83
C ARG A 249 -8.49 6.37 -3.05
N ARG A 250 -8.83 7.28 -3.95
CA ARG A 250 -8.06 7.56 -5.17
C ARG A 250 -7.26 8.85 -5.04
N HIS A 251 -7.77 9.81 -4.27
CA HIS A 251 -7.13 11.10 -4.09
C HIS A 251 -6.88 11.38 -2.61
N THR A 252 -5.90 12.25 -2.35
CA THR A 252 -5.68 12.78 -1.02
C THR A 252 -6.82 13.67 -0.60
N ALA A 253 -7.22 13.56 0.66
CA ALA A 253 -8.16 14.50 1.25
C ALA A 253 -7.38 15.79 1.63
N PRO A 254 -7.82 16.98 1.20
CA PRO A 254 -7.19 18.23 1.61
C PRO A 254 -7.35 18.46 3.11
N GLY A 255 -6.44 19.23 3.71
CA GLY A 255 -6.52 19.65 5.10
C GLY A 255 -5.20 19.54 5.88
N PRO A 256 -5.24 19.85 7.19
CA PRO A 256 -4.04 20.03 8.01
C PRO A 256 -3.11 18.82 8.04
N LEU A 257 -3.66 17.59 8.03
CA LEU A 257 -2.85 16.38 8.00
C LEU A 257 -2.07 16.23 6.69
N THR A 258 -2.68 16.56 5.55
CA THR A 258 -2.00 16.53 4.25
C THR A 258 -0.87 17.55 4.23
N ASP A 259 -1.14 18.79 4.65
CA ASP A 259 -0.12 19.84 4.73
C ASP A 259 1.06 19.45 5.65
N PHE A 260 0.74 18.86 6.81
CA PHE A 260 1.74 18.32 7.73
C PHE A 260 2.60 17.24 7.07
N LEU A 261 1.99 16.28 6.38
CA LEU A 261 2.69 15.18 5.72
C LEU A 261 3.52 15.64 4.53
N VAL A 262 3.10 16.66 3.78
CA VAL A 262 3.93 17.31 2.75
C VAL A 262 5.24 17.81 3.36
N GLN A 263 5.18 18.46 4.53
CA GLN A 263 6.39 18.96 5.21
C GLN A 263 7.27 17.82 5.71
N ARG A 264 6.69 16.79 6.35
CA ARG A 264 7.45 15.62 6.81
C ARG A 264 8.11 14.87 5.65
N ALA A 265 7.40 14.72 4.52
CA ALA A 265 7.94 14.10 3.32
C ALA A 265 9.08 14.92 2.71
N ALA A 266 8.95 16.24 2.66
CA ALA A 266 10.03 17.10 2.17
C ALA A 266 11.27 17.05 3.07
N ASP A 267 11.10 17.01 4.40
CA ASP A 267 12.20 16.82 5.35
C ASP A 267 12.93 15.47 5.10
N ALA A 268 12.17 14.38 4.96
CA ALA A 268 12.72 13.05 4.71
C ALA A 268 13.43 12.96 3.34
N TYR A 269 12.91 13.65 2.31
CA TYR A 269 13.56 13.70 1.00
C TYR A 269 14.90 14.45 1.06
N ALA A 270 14.95 15.58 1.77
CA ALA A 270 16.19 16.33 1.93
C ALA A 270 17.24 15.53 2.71
N ALA A 271 16.82 14.76 3.73
CA ALA A 271 17.70 13.84 4.46
C ALA A 271 18.24 12.73 3.56
N LEU A 272 17.39 12.12 2.71
CA LEU A 272 17.81 11.12 1.72
C LEU A 272 18.95 11.62 0.82
N LEU A 273 18.85 12.88 0.35
CA LEU A 273 19.87 13.51 -0.49
C LEU A 273 21.14 13.84 0.31
N ALA A 274 21.03 14.34 1.55
CA ALA A 274 22.18 14.63 2.40
C ALA A 274 23.03 13.38 2.69
N ASP A 275 22.36 12.25 2.94
CA ASP A 275 22.97 10.98 3.27
C ASP A 275 23.37 10.16 2.03
N TRP A 276 23.14 10.69 0.81
CA TRP A 276 23.43 9.98 -0.42
C TRP A 276 24.93 9.74 -0.59
N ARG A 277 25.32 8.47 -0.80
CA ARG A 277 26.71 8.06 -1.05
C ARG A 277 26.77 6.98 -2.13
N PRO A 278 27.70 7.05 -3.09
CA PRO A 278 28.70 8.12 -3.29
C PRO A 278 28.06 9.44 -3.75
N VAL A 279 28.71 10.57 -3.46
CA VAL A 279 28.25 11.89 -3.95
C VAL A 279 28.76 12.09 -5.37
N ALA A 280 27.92 11.75 -6.36
CA ALA A 280 28.24 11.83 -7.78
C ALA A 280 27.20 12.68 -8.55
N GLU A 281 27.49 13.03 -9.79
CA GLU A 281 26.61 13.88 -10.62
C GLU A 281 25.20 13.32 -10.77
N GLY A 282 25.02 11.99 -10.75
CA GLY A 282 23.71 11.34 -10.85
C GLY A 282 22.70 11.79 -9.77
N VAL A 283 23.17 12.23 -8.60
CA VAL A 283 22.31 12.75 -7.51
C VAL A 283 21.57 14.02 -7.93
N ILE A 284 22.10 14.79 -8.88
CA ILE A 284 21.42 15.98 -9.43
C ILE A 284 20.11 15.59 -10.12
N GLY A 285 20.02 14.38 -10.68
CA GLY A 285 18.79 13.83 -11.25
C GLY A 285 17.66 13.64 -10.25
N LEU A 286 17.96 13.72 -8.94
CA LEU A 286 16.96 13.71 -7.87
C LEU A 286 16.35 15.09 -7.59
N VAL A 287 16.90 16.18 -8.14
CA VAL A 287 16.27 17.50 -7.96
C VAL A 287 14.96 17.55 -8.76
N PRO A 288 13.80 17.76 -8.11
CA PRO A 288 12.54 17.81 -8.83
C PRO A 288 12.49 19.02 -9.77
N GLY A 289 12.01 18.82 -11.01
CA GLY A 289 11.71 19.90 -11.95
C GLY A 289 10.63 20.91 -11.46
N PRO A 290 10.45 22.04 -12.16
CA PRO A 290 9.67 23.19 -11.67
C PRO A 290 8.14 23.02 -11.76
N LEU A 291 7.63 22.12 -12.59
CA LEU A 291 6.19 21.93 -12.82
C LEU A 291 5.68 20.66 -12.13
N GLY A 292 4.66 20.83 -11.31
CA GLY A 292 3.94 19.72 -10.67
C GLY A 292 2.98 19.03 -11.63
N LYS A 293 2.75 17.73 -11.42
CA LYS A 293 1.75 16.93 -12.16
C LYS A 293 0.34 16.97 -11.54
N GLY A 294 0.21 17.57 -10.36
CA GLY A 294 -1.02 17.71 -9.58
C GLY A 294 -0.78 18.61 -8.38
N GLU A 295 -1.83 18.85 -7.58
CA GLU A 295 -1.76 19.74 -6.42
C GLU A 295 -0.78 19.22 -5.36
N LEU A 296 -0.90 17.94 -4.98
CA LEU A 296 0.00 17.29 -4.02
C LEU A 296 1.45 17.30 -4.51
N ASP A 297 1.71 16.92 -5.76
CA ASP A 297 3.05 16.94 -6.35
C ASP A 297 3.63 18.36 -6.36
N GLY A 298 2.83 19.37 -6.70
CA GLY A 298 3.24 20.77 -6.66
C GLY A 298 3.63 21.23 -5.25
N ALA A 299 2.85 20.85 -4.24
CA ALA A 299 3.13 21.15 -2.84
C ALA A 299 4.42 20.47 -2.34
N LEU A 300 4.58 19.18 -2.65
CA LEU A 300 5.79 18.41 -2.32
C LEU A 300 7.04 19.01 -2.97
N ARG A 301 6.99 19.31 -4.26
CA ARG A 301 8.12 19.92 -4.98
C ARG A 301 8.53 21.24 -4.37
N ARG A 302 7.57 22.13 -4.10
CA ARG A 302 7.85 23.42 -3.47
C ARG A 302 8.55 23.22 -2.14
N ALA A 303 7.97 22.38 -1.28
CA ALA A 303 8.53 22.09 0.04
C ALA A 303 9.95 21.47 -0.04
N ILE A 304 10.20 20.58 -1.01
CA ILE A 304 11.53 20.00 -1.25
C ILE A 304 12.52 21.09 -1.70
N LEU A 305 12.15 21.88 -2.72
CA LEU A 305 13.01 22.93 -3.28
C LEU A 305 13.35 24.02 -2.25
N ASP A 306 12.48 24.28 -1.27
CA ASP A 306 12.76 25.21 -0.16
C ASP A 306 13.87 24.69 0.78
N ARG A 307 14.10 23.37 0.83
CA ARG A 307 15.09 22.71 1.70
C ARG A 307 16.43 22.49 1.02
N LEU A 308 16.43 22.12 -0.27
CA LEU A 308 17.64 21.75 -1.02
C LEU A 308 18.78 22.77 -0.95
N PRO A 309 18.56 24.11 -0.93
CA PRO A 309 19.66 25.07 -0.79
C PRO A 309 20.50 24.92 0.49
N ARG A 310 19.96 24.25 1.52
CA ARG A 310 20.65 23.98 2.79
C ARG A 310 21.10 22.53 2.93
N THR A 311 20.94 21.72 1.88
CA THR A 311 21.27 20.29 1.88
C THR A 311 22.60 20.07 1.18
N SER A 312 23.57 19.44 1.86
CA SER A 312 24.87 19.13 1.27
C SER A 312 24.82 17.81 0.49
N PHE A 313 24.41 17.87 -0.78
CA PHE A 313 24.31 16.69 -1.66
C PHE A 313 24.99 16.85 -3.02
N LEU A 314 25.51 18.04 -3.32
CA LEU A 314 26.19 18.31 -4.58
C LEU A 314 27.60 17.72 -4.57
N PRO A 315 28.06 17.14 -5.70
CA PRO A 315 29.45 16.69 -5.82
C PRO A 315 30.41 17.88 -5.68
N PRO A 316 31.62 17.66 -5.15
CA PRO A 316 32.65 18.70 -5.10
C PRO A 316 32.93 19.24 -6.51
N ALA A 317 32.95 20.57 -6.66
CA ALA A 317 33.22 21.22 -7.94
C ALA A 317 34.67 21.03 -8.44
N ALA A 318 35.58 20.62 -7.55
CA ALA A 318 36.96 20.30 -7.88
C ALA A 318 37.40 19.05 -7.09
N THR A 319 38.18 18.18 -7.74
CA THR A 319 38.95 17.15 -7.05
C THR A 319 40.02 17.84 -6.19
N PRO A 320 40.17 17.48 -4.90
CA PRO A 320 41.25 18.02 -4.07
C PRO A 320 42.60 17.79 -4.75
N ARG A 321 43.43 18.84 -4.87
CA ARG A 321 44.80 18.69 -5.36
C ARG A 321 45.58 17.84 -4.35
N ALA A 322 46.35 16.87 -4.84
CA ALA A 322 47.16 15.97 -4.02
C ALA A 322 48.23 16.66 -3.14
N ASP A 323 48.45 17.98 -3.29
CA ASP A 323 49.46 18.74 -2.54
C ASP A 323 48.95 19.30 -1.19
N ASP A 324 47.66 19.20 -0.87
CA ASP A 324 47.12 19.70 0.42
C ASP A 324 47.09 18.63 1.54
N ALA A 325 47.60 17.41 1.27
CA ALA A 325 47.61 16.31 2.23
C ALA A 325 48.79 16.33 3.22
N ASP A 326 49.76 17.23 3.03
CA ASP A 326 50.96 17.35 3.88
C ASP A 326 50.90 18.53 4.89
N GLU A 327 49.80 19.28 4.96
CA GLU A 327 49.62 20.34 5.98
C GLU A 327 48.24 20.31 6.66
N LEU A 328 47.86 19.19 7.29
CA LEU A 328 46.91 19.14 8.42
C LEU A 328 47.21 17.92 9.31
#